data_AF-A0A6B3GEE5-F1
#
_entry.id   AF-A0A6B3GEE5-F1
#
_cell.length_a   1.000
_cell.length_b   1.000
_cell.length_c   1.000
_cell.angle_alpha   90.00
_cell.angle_beta   90.00
_cell.angle_gamma   90.00
#
_symmetry.space_group_name_H-M   'P 1'
#
loop_
_entity.id
_entity.type
_entity.pdbx_description
1 polymer ?
#
loop_
_entity_poly.entity_id
_entity_poly.type
_entity_poly.pdbx_seq_one_letter_code
_entity_poly.pdbx_strand_id
1 'polypeptide(L)'
;LLGEKGWWAKVVTPWYEELVHTPLFVHDPRRPDRDGTRDDSLVQTVDLAPTLLDFFGAEIPPDMQGRPLRETDDVQQPRDSALFGMFGGHVNVTDGRYVYMRACHDDTNQPLYEHTLMPTRIRGRFTPEELT
;
A
#
# COMPACT_ATOMS: atom_id res chain seq x y z
N LEU A 1 -4.04 -16.14 -1.17
CA LEU A 1 -5.09 -17.10 -0.80
C LEU A 1 -4.61 -18.51 -1.10
N LEU A 2 -4.87 -19.41 -0.16
CA LEU A 2 -4.54 -20.82 -0.21
C LEU A 2 -5.79 -21.69 -0.40
N GLY A 3 -6.93 -21.08 -0.72
CA GLY A 3 -8.23 -21.73 -0.92
C GLY A 3 -9.38 -20.96 -0.29
N GLU A 4 -9.10 -19.94 0.53
CA GLU A 4 -10.12 -19.08 1.11
C GLU A 4 -10.96 -18.44 0.02
N LYS A 5 -12.28 -18.39 0.25
CA LYS A 5 -13.26 -17.80 -0.69
C LYS A 5 -13.23 -18.44 -2.09
N GLY A 6 -12.71 -19.66 -2.22
CA GLY A 6 -12.64 -20.40 -3.49
C GLY A 6 -11.52 -19.95 -4.42
N TRP A 7 -10.54 -19.19 -3.91
CA TRP A 7 -9.48 -18.61 -4.72
C TRP A 7 -8.08 -19.04 -4.30
N TRP A 8 -7.13 -18.95 -5.24
CA TRP A 8 -5.74 -19.31 -5.04
C TRP A 8 -4.78 -18.21 -5.49
N ALA A 9 -3.60 -18.15 -4.86
CA ALA A 9 -2.54 -17.17 -5.07
C ALA A 9 -2.97 -15.72 -4.79
N LYS A 10 -2.42 -14.76 -5.54
CA LYS A 10 -2.64 -13.31 -5.41
C LYS A 10 -3.09 -12.71 -6.75
N VAL A 11 -3.52 -11.44 -6.72
CA VAL A 11 -3.66 -10.54 -7.90
C VAL A 11 -4.86 -10.79 -8.83
N VAL A 12 -5.43 -12.00 -8.88
CA VAL A 12 -6.62 -12.29 -9.73
C VAL A 12 -7.94 -11.98 -9.02
N THR A 13 -7.94 -12.05 -7.69
CA THR A 13 -9.14 -11.93 -6.87
C THR A 13 -9.44 -10.48 -6.50
N PRO A 14 -10.65 -10.19 -5.99
CA PRO A 14 -10.85 -9.00 -5.17
C PRO A 14 -9.81 -8.94 -4.05
N TRP A 15 -9.42 -7.72 -3.66
CA TRP A 15 -8.40 -7.48 -2.64
C TRP A 15 -8.95 -7.74 -1.24
N TYR A 16 -8.97 -9.01 -0.86
CA TYR A 16 -9.38 -9.41 0.47
C TYR A 16 -8.30 -9.17 1.52
N GLU A 17 -8.73 -9.10 2.78
CA GLU A 17 -7.90 -8.89 3.96
C GLU A 17 -6.67 -9.80 3.99
N GLU A 18 -6.83 -11.09 3.68
CA GLU A 18 -5.76 -12.09 3.68
C GLU A 18 -4.66 -11.83 2.64
N LEU A 19 -4.90 -10.91 1.70
CA LEU A 19 -3.92 -10.44 0.71
C LEU A 19 -3.32 -9.07 1.05
N VAL A 20 -4.10 -8.16 1.64
CA VAL A 20 -3.72 -6.75 1.78
C VAL A 20 -3.27 -6.38 3.19
N HIS A 21 -3.74 -7.10 4.21
CA HIS A 21 -3.29 -6.90 5.58
C HIS A 21 -1.99 -7.68 5.80
N THR A 22 -0.89 -7.06 5.39
CA THR A 22 0.45 -7.63 5.53
C THR A 22 0.99 -7.41 6.94
N PRO A 23 1.67 -8.40 7.55
CA PRO A 23 2.31 -8.20 8.83
C PRO A 23 3.46 -7.19 8.72
N LEU A 24 3.54 -6.27 9.68
CA LEU A 24 4.65 -5.33 9.84
C LEU A 24 5.15 -5.40 11.27
N PHE A 25 6.46 -5.60 11.43
CA PHE A 25 7.15 -5.54 12.71
C PHE A 25 8.27 -4.51 12.59
N VAL A 26 8.30 -3.57 13.51
CA VAL A 26 9.33 -2.52 13.59
C VAL A 26 10.02 -2.66 14.93
N HIS A 27 11.34 -2.56 14.93
CA HIS A 27 12.14 -2.47 16.14
C HIS A 27 12.97 -1.19 16.05
N ASP A 28 12.67 -0.24 16.93
CA ASP A 28 13.44 0.98 17.09
C ASP A 28 14.28 0.91 18.39
N PRO A 29 15.60 0.71 18.31
CA PRO A 29 16.45 0.62 19.51
C PRO A 29 16.53 1.93 20.31
N ARG A 30 16.04 3.05 19.75
CA ARG A 30 15.93 4.34 20.44
C ARG A 30 14.69 4.40 21.34
N ARG A 31 13.74 3.48 21.18
CA ARG A 31 12.46 3.39 21.91
C ARG A 31 12.28 2.02 22.58
N PRO A 32 13.18 1.61 23.48
CA PRO A 32 13.06 0.33 24.20
C PRO A 32 11.79 0.25 25.07
N ASP A 33 11.18 1.40 25.40
CA ASP A 33 9.88 1.50 26.08
C ASP A 33 8.72 0.91 25.28
N ARG A 34 8.91 0.70 23.97
CA ARG A 34 7.90 0.24 23.02
C ARG A 34 8.06 -1.22 22.60
N ASP A 35 9.10 -1.91 23.05
CA ASP A 35 9.33 -3.30 22.70
C ASP A 35 8.13 -4.19 23.11
N GLY A 36 7.65 -5.00 22.16
CA GLY A 36 6.52 -5.90 22.36
C GLY A 36 5.14 -5.22 22.37
N THR A 37 5.08 -3.90 22.19
CA THR A 37 3.80 -3.20 22.02
C THR A 37 3.13 -3.56 20.69
N ARG A 38 1.83 -3.29 20.61
CA ARG A 38 1.04 -3.41 19.38
C ARG A 38 0.36 -2.08 19.12
N ASP A 39 0.30 -1.72 17.85
CA ASP A 39 -0.37 -0.53 17.35
C ASP A 39 -1.46 -0.96 16.36
N ASP A 40 -2.68 -0.48 16.56
CA ASP A 40 -3.85 -0.74 15.71
C ASP A 40 -4.14 0.39 14.73
N SER A 41 -3.26 1.39 14.65
CA SER A 41 -3.28 2.47 13.68
C SER A 41 -3.23 1.96 12.24
N LEU A 42 -3.98 2.63 11.35
CA LEU A 42 -3.95 2.34 9.92
C LEU A 42 -2.64 2.82 9.27
N VAL A 43 -1.83 1.87 8.81
CA VAL A 43 -0.55 2.12 8.13
C VAL A 43 -0.54 1.53 6.71
N GLN A 44 0.40 1.96 5.87
CA GLN A 44 0.54 1.53 4.48
C GLN A 44 2.02 1.39 4.12
N THR A 45 2.33 0.59 3.12
CA THR A 45 3.72 0.36 2.68
C THR A 45 4.45 1.63 2.23
N VAL A 46 3.72 2.64 1.75
CA VAL A 46 4.27 3.96 1.39
C VAL A 46 4.85 4.73 2.59
N ASP A 47 4.50 4.34 3.82
CA ASP A 47 5.01 4.94 5.05
C ASP A 47 6.42 4.51 5.41
N LEU A 48 6.88 3.37 4.87
CA LEU A 48 8.19 2.83 5.20
C LEU A 48 9.31 3.78 4.78
N ALA A 49 9.21 4.40 3.60
CA ALA A 49 10.21 5.33 3.10
C ALA A 49 10.38 6.57 4.01
N PRO A 50 9.34 7.37 4.32
CA PRO A 50 9.48 8.51 5.22
C PRO A 50 9.82 8.09 6.67
N THR A 51 9.41 6.90 7.12
CA THR A 51 9.81 6.37 8.43
C THR A 51 11.32 6.16 8.53
N LEU A 52 11.93 5.57 7.50
CA LEU A 52 13.37 5.37 7.47
C LEU A 52 14.13 6.70 7.38
N LEU A 53 13.65 7.64 6.58
CA LEU A 53 14.25 8.98 6.49
C LEU A 53 14.21 9.70 7.84
N ASP A 54 13.06 9.69 8.53
CA ASP A 54 12.91 10.25 9.88
C ASP A 54 13.84 9.54 10.88
N PHE A 55 13.93 8.20 10.81
CA PHE A 55 14.82 7.41 11.67
C PHE A 55 16.28 7.84 11.55
N PHE A 56 16.77 8.06 10.32
CA PHE A 56 18.16 8.47 10.07
C PHE A 56 18.38 9.99 10.12
N GLY A 57 17.35 10.78 10.44
CA GLY A 57 17.44 12.25 10.44
C GLY A 57 17.68 12.86 9.06
N ALA A 58 17.27 12.17 8.00
CA ALA A 58 17.33 12.66 6.63
C ALA A 58 16.09 13.51 6.28
N GLU A 59 16.23 14.39 5.30
CA GLU A 59 15.13 15.20 4.79
C GLU A 59 14.07 14.31 4.12
N ILE A 60 12.80 14.51 4.48
CA ILE A 60 11.65 13.87 3.84
C ILE A 60 11.17 14.79 2.71
N PRO A 61 11.19 14.35 1.44
CA PRO A 61 10.68 15.13 0.33
C PRO A 61 9.22 15.54 0.55
N PRO A 62 8.84 16.79 0.23
CA PRO A 62 7.50 17.33 0.52
C PRO A 62 6.38 16.66 -0.29
N ASP A 63 6.72 15.95 -1.37
CA ASP A 63 5.80 15.22 -2.24
C ASP A 63 5.59 13.76 -1.83
N MET A 64 6.30 13.26 -0.81
CA MET A 64 6.02 11.94 -0.24
C MET A 64 4.61 11.93 0.37
N GLN A 65 3.81 10.95 -0.05
CA GLN A 65 2.44 10.78 0.46
C GLN A 65 2.36 9.94 1.74
N GLY A 66 3.39 9.12 2.00
CA GLY A 66 3.50 8.36 3.24
C GLY A 66 3.78 9.26 4.43
N ARG A 67 3.54 8.75 5.63
CA ARG A 67 3.79 9.45 6.90
C ARG A 67 4.72 8.60 7.76
N PRO A 68 5.72 9.19 8.44
CA PRO A 68 6.56 8.42 9.36
C PRO A 68 5.71 7.69 10.40
N LEU A 69 6.00 6.41 10.61
CA LEU A 69 5.43 5.59 11.67
C LEU A 69 6.03 6.04 12.99
N ARG A 70 5.51 7.13 13.53
CA ARG A 70 5.94 7.62 14.83
C ARG A 70 5.21 6.82 15.89
N GLU A 71 5.97 6.13 16.71
CA GLU A 71 5.48 5.53 17.95
C GLU A 71 5.25 6.66 18.96
N THR A 72 4.19 7.45 18.77
CA THR A 72 3.80 8.54 19.68
C THR A 72 2.82 8.03 20.74
N ASP A 73 2.93 8.60 21.94
CA ASP A 73 1.99 8.34 23.03
C ASP A 73 0.61 8.97 22.80
N ASP A 74 0.53 9.96 21.89
CA ASP A 74 -0.74 10.46 21.38
C ASP A 74 -1.30 9.48 20.36
N VAL A 75 -2.51 8.99 20.64
CA VAL A 75 -3.35 8.08 19.84
C VAL A 75 -3.85 8.79 18.56
N GLN A 76 -3.02 9.61 17.95
CA GLN A 76 -3.34 10.27 16.70
C GLN A 76 -2.96 9.31 15.59
N GLN A 77 -3.95 8.56 15.11
CA GLN A 77 -3.74 7.66 13.98
C GLN A 77 -3.07 8.44 12.82
N PRO A 78 -2.08 7.84 12.14
CA PRO A 78 -1.41 8.48 11.03
C PRO A 78 -2.37 8.75 9.87
N ARG A 79 -3.57 8.15 9.84
CA ARG A 79 -4.66 8.44 8.90
C ARG A 79 -5.98 7.86 9.38
N ASP A 80 -7.07 8.44 8.89
CA ASP A 80 -8.44 7.91 9.09
C ASP A 80 -8.82 6.84 8.06
N SER A 81 -8.08 6.72 6.96
CA SER A 81 -8.38 5.77 5.89
C SER A 81 -7.15 5.37 5.09
N ALA A 82 -7.12 4.13 4.60
CA ALA A 82 -6.05 3.60 3.75
C ALA A 82 -6.58 3.19 2.36
N LEU A 83 -5.81 3.53 1.31
CA LEU A 83 -6.11 3.20 -0.08
C LEU A 83 -5.29 1.99 -0.55
N PHE A 84 -5.93 1.03 -1.18
CA PHE A 84 -5.25 -0.14 -1.72
C PHE A 84 -5.95 -0.67 -2.96
N GLY A 85 -5.19 -1.34 -3.82
CA GLY A 85 -5.71 -1.82 -5.09
C GLY A 85 -4.61 -2.08 -6.08
N MET A 86 -4.96 -2.06 -7.36
CA MET A 86 -4.00 -2.23 -8.43
C MET A 86 -4.36 -1.35 -9.62
N PHE A 87 -3.31 -0.81 -10.24
CA PHE A 87 -3.42 -0.08 -11.50
C PHE A 87 -4.22 -0.90 -12.53
N GLY A 88 -5.20 -0.27 -13.16
CA GLY A 88 -6.07 -0.93 -14.14
C GLY A 88 -7.07 -1.93 -13.55
N GLY A 89 -7.19 -2.03 -12.23
CA GLY A 89 -8.11 -2.95 -11.55
C GLY A 89 -8.90 -2.27 -10.43
N HIS A 90 -9.24 -3.07 -9.42
CA HIS A 90 -9.97 -2.58 -8.24
C HIS A 90 -9.18 -1.54 -7.46
N VAL A 91 -9.89 -0.51 -6.99
CA VAL A 91 -9.39 0.49 -6.03
C VAL A 91 -10.33 0.45 -4.83
N ASN A 92 -9.78 0.28 -3.64
CA ASN A 92 -10.55 0.09 -2.42
C ASN A 92 -10.04 1.04 -1.34
N VAL A 93 -10.93 1.40 -0.43
CA VAL A 93 -10.60 2.22 0.73
C VAL A 93 -11.14 1.54 1.99
N THR A 94 -10.39 1.63 3.07
CA THR A 94 -10.79 1.15 4.40
C THR A 94 -10.62 2.25 5.44
N ASP A 95 -11.53 2.30 6.41
CA ASP A 95 -11.41 3.10 7.64
C ASP A 95 -10.92 2.26 8.83
N GLY A 96 -10.46 1.03 8.58
CA GLY A 96 -10.02 0.07 9.60
C GLY A 96 -11.14 -0.80 10.16
N ARG A 97 -12.40 -0.47 9.87
CA ARG A 97 -13.57 -1.27 10.26
C ARG A 97 -14.35 -1.79 9.05
N TYR A 98 -14.49 -0.97 8.02
CA TYR A 98 -15.24 -1.25 6.81
C TYR A 98 -14.36 -1.05 5.58
N VAL A 99 -14.56 -1.89 4.58
CA VAL A 99 -13.91 -1.76 3.28
C VAL A 99 -14.97 -1.39 2.24
N TYR A 100 -14.78 -0.25 1.57
CA TYR A 100 -15.46 0.03 0.32
C TYR A 100 -14.64 -0.51 -0.85
N MET A 101 -15.20 -1.51 -1.55
CA MET A 101 -14.56 -2.12 -2.71
C MET A 101 -15.14 -1.56 -4.00
N ARG A 102 -14.30 -0.99 -4.86
CA ARG A 102 -14.72 -0.45 -6.16
C ARG A 102 -14.03 -1.17 -7.30
N ALA A 103 -14.85 -1.80 -8.15
CA ALA A 103 -14.41 -2.39 -9.41
C ALA A 103 -14.33 -1.36 -10.53
N CYS A 104 -13.71 -1.77 -11.63
CA CYS A 104 -13.75 -1.05 -12.91
C CYS A 104 -15.21 -0.79 -13.31
N HIS A 105 -15.46 0.34 -13.99
CA HIS A 105 -16.80 0.65 -14.48
C HIS A 105 -17.26 -0.35 -15.55
N ASP A 106 -16.33 -0.74 -16.43
CA ASP A 106 -16.50 -1.69 -17.51
C ASP A 106 -15.18 -2.46 -17.77
N ASP A 107 -15.23 -3.39 -18.71
CA ASP A 107 -14.10 -4.26 -19.08
C ASP A 107 -12.97 -3.52 -19.81
N THR A 108 -13.22 -2.30 -20.31
CA THR A 108 -12.18 -1.49 -20.98
C THR A 108 -11.30 -0.79 -19.95
N ASN A 109 -11.93 -0.27 -18.89
CA ASN A 109 -11.30 0.52 -17.82
C ASN A 109 -10.35 1.62 -18.35
N GLN A 110 -10.64 2.16 -19.54
CA GLN A 110 -9.82 3.16 -20.22
C GLN A 110 -10.26 4.60 -19.86
N PRO A 111 -9.34 5.58 -19.93
CA PRO A 111 -7.92 5.43 -20.29
C PRO A 111 -7.03 4.98 -19.12
N LEU A 112 -5.99 4.18 -19.41
CA LEU A 112 -4.94 3.81 -18.46
C LEU A 112 -3.59 4.37 -18.91
N TYR A 113 -2.97 5.19 -18.08
CA TYR A 113 -1.67 5.81 -18.36
C TYR A 113 -0.57 5.15 -17.53
N GLU A 114 0.36 4.46 -18.20
CA GLU A 114 1.53 3.84 -17.56
C GLU A 114 2.67 4.87 -17.48
N HIS A 115 2.94 5.39 -16.29
CA HIS A 115 4.07 6.28 -16.04
C HIS A 115 5.27 5.47 -15.55
N THR A 116 6.04 4.90 -16.49
CA THR A 116 7.19 4.06 -16.16
C THR A 116 8.38 4.35 -17.07
N LEU A 117 9.59 4.25 -16.51
CA LEU A 117 10.84 4.23 -17.30
C LEU A 117 11.21 2.80 -17.73
N MET A 118 10.48 1.79 -17.27
CA MET A 118 10.75 0.39 -17.59
C MET A 118 10.17 0.06 -18.97
N PRO A 119 10.98 -0.35 -19.96
CA PRO A 119 10.49 -0.67 -21.31
C PRO A 119 9.89 -2.09 -21.40
N THR A 120 9.45 -2.68 -20.28
CA THR A 120 8.87 -4.02 -20.22
C THR A 120 7.71 -4.11 -19.24
N ARG A 121 6.73 -4.93 -19.59
CA ARG A 121 5.72 -5.51 -18.70
C ARG A 121 6.10 -6.94 -18.30
N ILE A 122 5.37 -7.53 -17.37
CA ILE A 122 5.62 -8.91 -16.89
C ILE A 122 5.59 -9.98 -18.00
N ARG A 123 4.92 -9.70 -19.13
CA ARG A 123 4.79 -10.64 -20.27
C ARG A 123 5.49 -10.18 -21.56
N GLY A 124 6.27 -9.09 -21.56
CA GLY A 124 6.92 -8.63 -22.79
C GLY A 124 7.43 -7.20 -22.76
N ARG A 125 7.96 -6.73 -23.88
CA ARG A 125 8.35 -5.32 -24.11
C ARG A 125 7.16 -4.50 -24.59
N PHE A 126 7.19 -3.19 -24.38
CA PHE A 126 6.27 -2.27 -25.06
C PHE A 126 6.51 -2.31 -26.57
N THR A 127 5.44 -2.15 -27.36
CA THR A 127 5.57 -1.93 -28.80
C THR A 127 5.94 -0.47 -29.08
N PRO A 128 6.52 -0.16 -30.26
CA PRO A 128 6.83 1.23 -30.62
C PRO A 128 5.62 2.17 -30.54
N GLU A 129 4.43 1.70 -30.91
CA GLU A 129 3.18 2.47 -30.88
C GLU A 129 2.73 2.83 -29.45
N GLU A 130 3.11 2.05 -28.44
CA GLU A 130 2.80 2.34 -27.04
C GLU A 130 3.73 3.39 -26.42
N LEU A 131 4.84 3.73 -27.12
CA LEU A 131 5.85 4.68 -26.67
C LEU A 131 5.79 6.04 -27.39
N THR A 132 4.84 6.22 -28.32
CA THR A 132 4.63 7.43 -29.13
C THR A 132 3.30 8.09 -28.82
#